data_AF-A0AAJ2GBS2-F1
#
_entry.id   AF-A0AAJ2GBS2-F1
#
_cell.length_a   1.000
_cell.length_b   1.000
_cell.length_c   1.000
_cell.angle_alpha   90.00
_cell.angle_beta   90.00
_cell.angle_gamma   90.00
#
_symmetry.space_group_name_H-M   'P 1'
#
loop_
_entity.id
_entity.type
_entity.pdbx_description
1 polymer ?
#
loop_
_entity_poly.entity_id
_entity_poly.type
_entity_poly.pdbx_seq_one_letter_code
_entity_poly.pdbx_strand_id
1 'polypeptide(L)'
;MENKVEVNLLFETLLSSPGMNEPVKLDIKLTRKATLALAAGLQAGLTGAKEGPSSLLFFAGEAVAADLGDFIERLLSKAGLTEVHEKLQQLSKA
;
A
#
# COMPACT_ATOMS: atom_id res chain seq x y z
N MET A 1 11.67 25.65 -2.70
CA MET A 1 11.73 24.56 -3.70
C MET A 1 12.96 23.66 -3.51
N GLU A 2 14.08 24.16 -2.98
CA GLU A 2 15.31 23.37 -2.71
C GLU A 2 15.09 22.12 -1.83
N ASN A 3 14.31 22.22 -0.75
CA ASN A 3 14.14 21.11 0.19
C ASN A 3 13.38 19.90 -0.38
N LYS A 4 12.55 20.06 -1.42
CA LYS A 4 11.74 18.95 -1.98
C LYS A 4 12.58 17.98 -2.81
N VAL A 5 13.54 18.51 -3.57
CA VAL A 5 14.42 17.72 -4.43
C VAL A 5 15.41 16.92 -3.58
N GLU A 6 15.94 17.54 -2.51
CA GLU A 6 16.85 16.87 -1.57
C GLU A 6 16.18 15.72 -0.81
N VAL A 7 14.95 15.92 -0.35
CA VAL A 7 14.17 14.86 0.31
C VAL A 7 13.88 13.70 -0.64
N ASN A 8 13.45 13.99 -1.88
CA ASN A 8 13.24 12.94 -2.88
C ASN A 8 14.52 12.13 -3.14
N LEU A 9 15.65 12.81 -3.35
CA LEU A 9 16.94 12.16 -3.60
C LEU A 9 17.39 11.28 -2.43
N LEU A 10 17.16 11.72 -1.20
CA LEU A 10 17.45 10.94 0.00
C LEU A 10 16.62 9.64 0.04
N PHE A 11 15.31 9.73 -0.21
CA PHE A 11 14.45 8.55 -0.24
C PHE A 11 14.86 7.59 -1.35
N GLU A 12 15.08 8.07 -2.57
CA GLU A 12 15.57 7.25 -3.69
C GLU A 12 16.89 6.53 -3.35
N THR A 13 17.82 7.24 -2.69
CA THR A 13 19.11 6.67 -2.29
C THR A 13 18.95 5.58 -1.22
N LEU A 14 18.07 5.79 -0.23
CA LEU A 14 17.82 4.81 0.82
C LEU A 14 17.08 3.58 0.28
N LEU A 15 16.11 3.78 -0.61
CA LEU A 15 15.29 2.70 -1.17
C LEU A 15 16.01 1.92 -2.29
N SER A 16 17.08 2.47 -2.86
CA SER A 16 17.98 1.76 -3.77
C SER A 16 19.09 0.96 -3.07
N SER A 17 19.10 0.95 -1.73
CA SER A 17 20.10 0.15 -0.99
C SER A 17 19.91 -1.35 -1.25
N PRO A 18 21.02 -2.12 -1.33
CA PRO A 18 20.94 -3.58 -1.46
C PRO A 18 20.11 -4.18 -0.31
N GLY A 19 19.25 -5.14 -0.63
CA GLY A 19 18.39 -5.81 0.35
C GLY A 19 16.97 -5.25 0.43
N MET A 20 16.70 -4.04 -0.10
CA MET A 20 15.35 -3.45 -0.04
C MET A 20 14.29 -4.19 -0.86
N ASN A 21 14.71 -5.00 -1.84
CA ASN A 21 13.83 -5.86 -2.64
C ASN A 21 13.81 -7.31 -2.13
N GLU A 22 14.46 -7.61 -0.99
CA GLU A 22 14.44 -8.96 -0.45
C GLU A 22 13.06 -9.30 0.16
N PRO A 23 12.52 -10.49 -0.13
CA PRO A 23 11.21 -10.88 0.40
C PRO A 23 11.28 -11.10 1.91
N VAL A 24 10.36 -10.49 2.65
CA VAL A 24 10.20 -10.69 4.09
C VAL A 24 8.92 -11.46 4.40
N LYS A 25 9.00 -12.42 5.33
CA LYS A 25 7.82 -13.16 5.80
C LYS A 25 7.04 -12.33 6.83
N LEU A 26 5.77 -12.06 6.54
CA LEU A 26 4.83 -11.43 7.47
C LEU A 26 3.93 -12.49 8.11
N ASP A 27 3.97 -12.63 9.44
CA ASP A 27 3.02 -13.46 10.21
C ASP A 27 1.99 -12.55 10.89
N ILE A 28 0.74 -12.60 10.43
CA ILE A 28 -0.30 -11.63 10.78
C ILE A 28 -1.54 -12.38 11.29
N LYS A 29 -2.00 -12.02 12.48
CA LYS A 29 -3.29 -12.46 13.05
C LYS A 29 -4.17 -11.25 13.32
N LEU A 30 -5.20 -11.07 12.50
CA LEU A 30 -6.13 -9.96 12.60
C LEU A 30 -7.59 -10.44 12.58
N THR A 31 -8.48 -9.63 13.14
CA THR A 31 -9.92 -9.85 13.01
C THR A 31 -10.38 -9.54 11.58
N ARG A 32 -11.54 -10.08 11.16
CA ARG A 32 -12.14 -9.77 9.84
C ARG A 32 -12.31 -8.27 9.62
N LYS A 33 -12.77 -7.55 10.64
CA LYS A 33 -12.94 -6.08 10.61
C LYS A 33 -11.60 -5.36 10.39
N ALA A 34 -10.56 -5.73 11.15
CA ALA A 34 -9.24 -5.13 11.01
C ALA A 34 -8.62 -5.45 9.63
N THR A 35 -8.86 -6.65 9.11
CA THR A 35 -8.39 -7.08 7.78
C THR A 35 -9.03 -6.24 6.67
N LEU A 36 -10.36 -6.02 6.73
CA LEU A 36 -11.06 -5.12 5.80
C LEU A 36 -10.54 -3.68 5.89
N ALA A 37 -10.38 -3.16 7.11
CA ALA A 37 -9.87 -1.81 7.31
C ALA A 37 -8.44 -1.64 6.78
N LEU A 38 -7.58 -2.65 6.96
CA LEU A 38 -6.21 -2.66 6.42
C LEU A 38 -6.21 -2.65 4.89
N ALA A 39 -7.01 -3.50 4.26
CA ALA A 39 -7.16 -3.53 2.81
C ALA A 39 -7.63 -2.18 2.26
N ALA A 40 -8.68 -1.60 2.84
CA ALA A 40 -9.21 -0.30 2.44
C ALA A 40 -8.20 0.85 2.66
N GLY A 41 -7.50 0.85 3.79
CA GLY A 41 -6.49 1.86 4.10
C GLY A 41 -5.29 1.82 3.16
N LEU A 42 -4.78 0.62 2.84
CA LEU A 42 -3.71 0.44 1.86
C LEU A 42 -4.16 0.89 0.47
N GLN A 43 -5.37 0.53 0.04
CA GLN A 43 -5.92 0.92 -1.27
C GLN A 43 -6.07 2.44 -1.39
N ALA A 44 -6.56 3.10 -0.32
CA ALA A 44 -6.63 4.56 -0.24
C ALA A 44 -5.23 5.20 -0.26
N GLY A 45 -4.27 4.65 0.47
CA GLY A 45 -2.88 5.11 0.49
C GLY A 45 -2.21 5.01 -0.88
N LEU A 46 -2.39 3.90 -1.60
CA LEU A 46 -1.89 3.71 -2.97
C LEU A 46 -2.50 4.70 -3.96
N THR A 47 -3.78 5.03 -3.78
CA THR A 47 -4.46 6.01 -4.64
C THR A 47 -3.95 7.43 -4.34
N GLY A 48 -3.89 7.82 -3.06
CA GLY A 48 -3.43 9.14 -2.63
C GLY A 48 -1.94 9.39 -2.83
N ALA A 49 -1.12 8.33 -2.89
CA ALA A 49 0.30 8.44 -3.23
C ALA A 49 0.53 9.03 -4.63
N LYS A 50 -0.47 9.01 -5.52
CA LYS A 50 -0.39 9.66 -6.84
C LYS A 50 -0.58 11.18 -6.78
N GLU A 51 -1.12 11.71 -5.68
CA GLU A 51 -1.54 13.11 -5.56
C GLU A 51 -0.48 14.01 -4.91
N GLY A 52 0.56 13.45 -4.28
CA GLY A 52 1.70 14.25 -3.80
C GLY A 52 2.72 13.51 -2.90
N PRO A 53 3.90 14.13 -2.69
CA PRO A 53 5.06 13.53 -2.00
C PRO A 53 4.95 13.54 -0.46
N SER A 54 3.84 13.07 0.10
CA SER A 54 3.61 13.06 1.55
C SER A 54 3.87 11.71 2.24
N SER A 55 4.23 10.67 1.49
CA SER A 55 4.39 9.32 2.05
C SER A 55 5.46 8.49 1.34
N LEU A 56 5.96 7.46 2.03
CA LEU A 56 6.88 6.46 1.47
C LEU A 56 6.36 5.86 0.16
N LEU A 57 5.04 5.72 0.01
CA LEU A 57 4.41 5.17 -1.19
C LEU A 57 4.65 6.04 -2.43
N PHE A 58 4.82 7.36 -2.28
CA PHE A 58 5.18 8.23 -3.39
C PHE A 58 6.59 7.93 -3.92
N PHE A 59 7.51 7.57 -3.01
CA PHE A 59 8.92 7.30 -3.31
C PHE A 59 9.20 5.84 -3.68
N ALA A 60 8.36 4.91 -3.25
CA ALA A 60 8.57 3.48 -3.44
C ALA A 60 8.36 3.03 -4.90
N GLY A 61 7.77 3.88 -5.74
CA GLY A 61 7.55 3.63 -7.16
C GLY A 61 6.44 2.61 -7.46
N GLU A 62 6.23 2.37 -8.76
CA GLU A 62 5.11 1.57 -9.25
C GLU A 62 5.23 0.08 -8.92
N ALA A 63 6.45 -0.46 -8.82
CA ALA A 63 6.68 -1.87 -8.49
C ALA A 63 6.14 -2.20 -7.08
N VAL A 64 6.47 -1.37 -6.09
CA VAL A 64 5.97 -1.55 -4.72
C VAL A 64 4.45 -1.32 -4.66
N ALA A 65 3.91 -0.40 -5.45
CA ALA A 65 2.47 -0.20 -5.54
C ALA A 65 1.74 -1.44 -6.10
N ALA A 66 2.30 -2.09 -7.12
CA ALA A 66 1.78 -3.33 -7.67
C ALA A 66 1.85 -4.49 -6.64
N ASP A 67 3.01 -4.66 -5.98
CA ASP A 67 3.19 -5.69 -4.95
C ASP A 67 2.20 -5.54 -3.79
N LEU A 68 1.95 -4.30 -3.34
CA LEU A 68 0.95 -3.99 -2.31
C LEU A 68 -0.49 -4.21 -2.82
N GLY A 69 -0.77 -3.94 -4.09
CA GLY A 69 -2.04 -4.28 -4.74
C GLY A 69 -2.31 -5.78 -4.70
N ASP A 70 -1.35 -6.58 -5.15
CA ASP A 70 -1.42 -8.05 -5.11
C ASP A 70 -1.53 -8.58 -3.66
N PHE A 71 -0.90 -7.90 -2.70
CA PHE A 71 -1.04 -8.24 -1.29
C PHE A 71 -2.48 -8.02 -0.79
N ILE A 72 -3.13 -6.91 -1.15
CA ILE A 72 -4.52 -6.63 -0.78
C ILE A 72 -5.45 -7.73 -1.31
N GLU A 73 -5.31 -8.12 -2.58
CA GLU A 73 -6.13 -9.17 -3.19
C GLU A 73 -5.93 -10.52 -2.47
N ARG A 74 -4.66 -10.90 -2.22
CA ARG A 74 -4.33 -12.13 -1.49
C ARG A 74 -4.85 -12.10 -0.06
N LEU A 75 -4.78 -10.96 0.62
CA LEU A 75 -5.26 -10.78 1.99
C LEU A 75 -6.78 -10.97 2.07
N LEU A 76 -7.54 -10.31 1.18
CA LEU A 76 -9.00 -10.41 1.12
C LEU A 76 -9.47 -11.81 0.72
N SER A 77 -8.80 -12.41 -0.27
CA SER A 77 -9.09 -13.78 -0.72
C SER A 77 -8.88 -14.80 0.41
N LYS A 78 -7.73 -14.77 1.08
CA LYS A 78 -7.42 -15.68 2.21
C LYS A 78 -8.37 -15.50 3.39
N ALA A 79 -8.87 -14.29 3.61
CA ALA A 79 -9.81 -14.00 4.69
C ALA A 79 -11.28 -14.30 4.32
N GLY A 80 -11.58 -14.61 3.04
CA GLY A 80 -12.95 -14.78 2.54
C GLY A 80 -13.76 -13.48 2.63
N LEU A 81 -13.13 -12.34 2.33
CA LEU A 81 -13.67 -10.99 2.50
C LEU A 81 -13.80 -10.20 1.20
N THR A 82 -13.40 -10.76 0.06
CA THR A 82 -13.42 -10.08 -1.25
C THR A 82 -14.79 -9.48 -1.59
N GLU A 83 -15.85 -10.29 -1.57
CA GLU A 83 -17.21 -9.83 -1.91
C GLU A 83 -17.73 -8.74 -0.95
N VAL A 84 -17.40 -8.86 0.34
CA VAL A 84 -17.79 -7.86 1.36
C VAL A 84 -17.08 -6.54 1.09
N HIS A 85 -15.79 -6.58 0.79
CA HIS A 85 -15.01 -5.39 0.43
C HIS A 85 -15.59 -4.70 -0.80
N GLU A 86 -15.88 -5.44 -1.87
CA GLU A 86 -16.48 -4.91 -3.10
C GLU A 86 -17.84 -4.23 -2.84
N LYS A 87 -18.73 -4.88 -2.10
CA LYS A 87 -20.04 -4.29 -1.74
C LYS A 87 -19.89 -3.01 -0.92
N LEU A 88 -18.96 -2.98 0.04
CA LEU A 88 -18.69 -1.77 0.83
C LEU A 88 -18.17 -0.63 -0.05
N GLN A 89 -17.29 -0.91 -1.02
CA GLN A 89 -16.77 0.08 -1.97
C GLN A 89 -17.87 0.64 -2.88
N GLN A 90 -18.85 -0.17 -3.26
CA GLN A 90 -20.01 0.27 -4.03
C GLN A 90 -20.89 1.20 -3.18
N LEU A 91 -21.13 0.84 -1.90
CA LEU A 91 -21.93 1.65 -0.98
C LEU A 91 -21.26 2.98 -0.62
N SER A 92 -19.93 3.05 -0.54
CA SER A 92 -19.23 4.30 -0.23
C SER A 92 -19.13 5.27 -1.41
N LYS A 93 -19.41 4.81 -2.63
CA LYS A 93 -19.41 5.63 -3.85
C LYS A 93 -20.81 6.12 -4.24
N ALA A 94 -21.86 5.60 -3.58
CA ALA A 94 -23.23 6.07 -3.67
C ALA A 94 -23.46 7.24 -2.70
#